data_AF-A0A7X6GYP0-F1
#
_entry.id   AF-A0A7X6GYP0-F1
#
_cell.length_a   1.000
_cell.length_b   1.000
_cell.length_c   1.000
_cell.angle_alpha   90.00
_cell.angle_beta   90.00
_cell.angle_gamma   90.00
#
_symmetry.space_group_name_H-M   'P 1'
#
loop_
_entity.id
_entity.type
_entity.pdbx_description
1 polymer ?
#
loop_
_entity_poly.entity_id
_entity_poly.type
_entity_poly.pdbx_seq_one_letter_code
_entity_poly.pdbx_strand_id
1 'polypeptide(L)'
;MTTAAAPSKVKRVFGVPVAVALFFVAMMLPTAVSVNLGGLRLSAYRVVLIVMFLPMLIQLLSGRAGRIHIFDMLVFAHCAWALLALINWGGVAQGIESGGIYIVEFAGAYLLARVYIRGYADFAAMARLYVGLVLGTLLFTIPEALTGVHILHDTISGALGGPMAPFIEPRMGLERTFGPFDHPILYGVFSAAAFSLAYFVLAEARLMNGRGMAKVVGVGLATFMSASGGPYVVLMMQCFVAAWQRVLGKIQGRWAALFTLFALMYIAIDLFSTKTPFHVFVNNFTFSRQSAYNRILIFEYGTAEVARHPIFGIGLGDWERPSWMSDSMDNFWLVTAVRYGLPAFFLLVALLLGLIWAAGQRKGLPADWRRARHAWAFTLFGITVAAATVHLWNALFVLFLFLIGAGAWLLDAKPGPARPAVPGAARRPRPTIAARPLQPARLF
;
A
#
# COMPACT_ATOMS: atom_id res chain seq x y z
N MET A 1 -29.79 6.43 27.32
CA MET A 1 -30.13 5.28 26.45
C MET A 1 -30.01 5.72 25.00
N THR A 2 -28.85 5.51 24.36
CA THR A 2 -28.66 5.78 22.93
C THR A 2 -29.05 4.53 22.16
N THR A 3 -30.18 4.59 21.47
CA THR A 3 -30.66 3.58 20.53
C THR A 3 -29.57 3.29 19.49
N ALA A 4 -29.02 2.08 19.52
CA ALA A 4 -28.12 1.60 18.49
C ALA A 4 -28.90 1.56 17.17
N ALA A 5 -28.62 2.50 16.27
CA ALA A 5 -29.15 2.47 14.92
C ALA A 5 -28.83 1.10 14.30
N ALA A 6 -29.86 0.40 13.82
CA ALA A 6 -29.69 -0.87 13.13
C ALA A 6 -28.66 -0.69 12.00
N PRO A 7 -27.67 -1.59 11.85
CA PRO A 7 -26.65 -1.45 10.82
C PRO A 7 -27.35 -1.47 9.45
N SER A 8 -27.16 -0.42 8.66
CA SER A 8 -27.57 -0.43 7.26
C SER A 8 -26.95 -1.67 6.60
N LYS A 9 -27.74 -2.45 5.85
CA LYS A 9 -27.24 -3.62 5.16
C LYS A 9 -26.25 -3.17 4.08
N VAL A 10 -24.96 -3.18 4.41
CA VAL A 10 -23.88 -2.92 3.46
C VAL A 10 -23.95 -3.98 2.35
N LYS A 11 -24.17 -3.55 1.10
CA LYS A 11 -24.16 -4.45 -0.06
C LYS A 11 -22.76 -5.04 -0.25
N ARG A 12 -22.68 -6.34 -0.55
CA ARG A 12 -21.41 -7.09 -0.67
C ARG A 12 -21.39 -7.94 -1.93
N VAL A 13 -20.20 -8.10 -2.50
CA VAL A 13 -19.90 -9.00 -3.62
C VAL A 13 -18.69 -9.85 -3.22
N PHE A 14 -18.83 -11.18 -3.28
CA PHE A 14 -17.83 -12.13 -2.77
C PHE A 14 -17.35 -11.84 -1.31
N GLY A 15 -18.24 -11.28 -0.48
CA GLY A 15 -17.94 -10.89 0.89
C GLY A 15 -17.28 -9.51 1.06
N VAL A 16 -16.82 -8.89 -0.03
CA VAL A 16 -16.24 -7.53 -0.02
C VAL A 16 -17.36 -6.50 -0.11
N PRO A 17 -17.35 -5.42 0.70
CA PRO A 17 -18.26 -4.29 0.50
C PRO A 17 -18.18 -3.75 -0.93
N VAL A 18 -19.33 -3.52 -1.57
CA VAL A 18 -19.38 -3.11 -3.00
C VAL A 18 -18.55 -1.86 -3.26
N ALA A 19 -18.58 -0.86 -2.36
CA ALA A 19 -17.79 0.35 -2.51
C ALA A 19 -16.27 0.09 -2.56
N VAL A 20 -15.78 -0.86 -1.75
CA VAL A 20 -14.37 -1.29 -1.76
C VAL A 20 -14.05 -2.04 -3.05
N ALA A 21 -14.94 -2.94 -3.49
CA ALA A 21 -14.74 -3.68 -4.74
C ALA A 21 -14.69 -2.75 -5.97
N LEU A 22 -15.62 -1.79 -6.05
CA LEU A 22 -15.65 -0.78 -7.10
C LEU A 22 -14.39 0.08 -7.09
N PHE A 23 -13.92 0.50 -5.93
CA PHE A 23 -12.68 1.27 -5.82
C PHE A 23 -11.46 0.51 -6.36
N PHE A 24 -11.28 -0.75 -5.95
CA PHE A 24 -10.17 -1.56 -6.44
C PHE A 24 -10.25 -1.82 -7.96
N VAL A 25 -11.44 -2.13 -8.49
CA VAL A 25 -11.62 -2.31 -9.94
C VAL A 25 -11.37 -0.99 -10.69
N ALA A 26 -11.86 0.13 -10.17
CA ALA A 26 -11.69 1.44 -10.77
C ALA A 26 -10.22 1.91 -10.76
N MET A 27 -9.41 1.46 -9.79
CA MET A 27 -7.95 1.67 -9.82
C MET A 27 -7.22 0.83 -10.87
N MET A 28 -7.82 -0.28 -11.33
CA MET A 28 -7.28 -1.10 -12.42
C MET A 28 -7.64 -0.56 -13.81
N LEU A 29 -8.29 0.61 -13.88
CA LEU A 29 -8.56 1.28 -15.14
C LEU A 29 -7.44 2.30 -15.41
N PRO A 30 -6.79 2.24 -16.59
CA PRO A 30 -5.77 3.20 -16.98
C PRO A 30 -6.26 4.65 -16.95
N THR A 31 -5.34 5.60 -16.81
CA THR A 31 -5.72 7.03 -16.82
C THR A 31 -6.31 7.48 -18.16
N ALA A 32 -6.12 6.74 -19.25
CA ALA A 32 -6.81 6.94 -20.52
C ALA A 32 -8.36 6.88 -20.41
N VAL A 33 -8.89 6.18 -19.39
CA VAL A 33 -10.35 6.11 -19.12
C VAL A 33 -10.84 7.35 -18.34
N SER A 34 -9.96 8.28 -17.98
CA SER A 34 -10.33 9.45 -17.18
C SER A 34 -11.17 10.44 -17.99
N VAL A 35 -12.11 11.10 -17.31
CA VAL A 35 -12.91 12.20 -17.89
C VAL A 35 -12.38 13.53 -17.40
N ASN A 36 -12.21 14.51 -18.27
CA ASN A 36 -11.85 15.87 -17.85
C ASN A 36 -13.14 16.67 -17.57
N LEU A 37 -13.28 17.18 -16.34
CA LEU A 37 -14.42 18.00 -15.92
C LEU A 37 -13.91 19.27 -15.23
N GLY A 38 -14.14 20.44 -15.85
CA GLY A 38 -13.79 21.73 -15.26
C GLY A 38 -12.32 21.90 -14.88
N GLY A 39 -11.39 21.44 -15.73
CA GLY A 39 -9.94 21.48 -15.48
C GLY A 39 -9.38 20.26 -14.74
N LEU A 40 -10.24 19.48 -14.07
CA LEU A 40 -9.83 18.31 -13.31
C LEU A 40 -9.91 17.02 -14.14
N ARG A 41 -8.81 16.27 -14.17
CA ARG A 41 -8.79 14.89 -14.67
C ARG A 41 -9.40 13.94 -13.64
N LEU A 42 -10.59 13.42 -13.93
CA LEU A 42 -11.31 12.47 -13.07
C LEU A 42 -11.07 11.04 -13.54
N SER A 43 -10.05 10.39 -12.97
CA SER A 43 -9.86 8.95 -13.12
C SER A 43 -10.99 8.17 -12.44
N ALA A 44 -11.26 6.94 -12.89
CA ALA A 44 -12.41 6.16 -12.42
C ALA A 44 -12.45 6.00 -10.88
N TYR A 45 -11.30 5.78 -10.23
CA TYR A 45 -11.24 5.70 -8.76
C TYR A 45 -11.58 7.04 -8.09
N ARG A 46 -11.25 8.19 -8.70
CA ARG A 46 -11.62 9.52 -8.20
C ARG A 46 -13.13 9.70 -8.24
N VAL A 47 -13.79 9.25 -9.31
CA VAL A 47 -15.26 9.28 -9.41
C VAL A 47 -15.89 8.47 -8.28
N VAL A 48 -15.38 7.25 -8.01
CA VAL A 48 -15.84 6.45 -6.86
C VAL A 48 -15.65 7.21 -5.54
N LEU A 49 -14.48 7.80 -5.31
CA LEU A 49 -14.20 8.54 -4.08
C LEU A 49 -15.09 9.78 -3.93
N ILE A 50 -15.31 10.56 -4.99
CA ILE A 50 -16.20 11.74 -4.99
C ILE A 50 -17.62 11.33 -4.61
N VAL A 51 -18.19 10.34 -5.31
CA VAL A 51 -19.56 9.87 -5.07
C VAL A 51 -19.71 9.33 -3.65
N MET A 52 -18.70 8.63 -3.14
CA MET A 52 -18.74 8.03 -1.81
C MET A 52 -18.38 9.00 -0.68
N PHE A 53 -17.76 10.14 -0.96
CA PHE A 53 -17.16 11.02 0.06
C PHE A 53 -18.18 11.47 1.11
N LEU A 54 -19.26 12.14 0.68
CA LEU A 54 -20.31 12.63 1.59
C LEU A 54 -21.01 11.48 2.33
N PRO A 55 -21.45 10.38 1.69
CA PRO A 55 -22.01 9.23 2.40
C PRO A 55 -21.10 8.65 3.48
N MET A 56 -19.79 8.59 3.25
CA MET A 56 -18.82 8.08 4.21
C MET A 56 -18.58 9.05 5.36
N LEU A 57 -18.49 10.36 5.06
CA LEU A 57 -18.35 11.40 6.06
C LEU A 57 -19.56 11.42 7.01
N ILE A 58 -20.78 11.36 6.46
CA ILE A 58 -22.02 11.28 7.26
C ILE A 58 -22.03 10.02 8.12
N GLN A 59 -21.60 8.86 7.59
CA GLN A 59 -21.52 7.62 8.37
C GLN A 59 -20.52 7.70 9.53
N LEU A 60 -19.40 8.39 9.34
CA LEU A 60 -18.42 8.63 10.41
C LEU A 60 -18.99 9.59 11.47
N LEU A 61 -19.49 10.76 11.06
CA LEU A 61 -19.99 11.79 11.96
C LEU A 61 -21.25 11.36 12.73
N SER A 62 -22.11 10.55 12.11
CA SER A 62 -23.28 9.97 12.79
C SER A 62 -22.95 8.83 13.76
N GLY A 63 -21.67 8.43 13.87
CA GLY A 63 -21.23 7.32 14.72
C GLY A 63 -21.58 5.93 14.19
N ARG A 64 -22.21 5.82 13.01
CA ARG A 64 -22.54 4.54 12.36
C ARG A 64 -21.28 3.74 11.99
N ALA A 65 -20.18 4.43 11.69
CA ALA A 65 -18.87 3.81 11.47
C ALA A 65 -18.03 3.65 12.75
N GLY A 66 -18.65 3.70 13.94
CA GLY A 66 -17.96 3.71 15.22
C GLY A 66 -17.57 5.11 15.69
N ARG A 67 -16.86 5.19 16.83
CA ARG A 67 -16.39 6.47 17.38
C ARG A 67 -15.30 7.07 16.49
N ILE A 68 -15.27 8.40 16.44
CA ILE A 68 -14.18 9.16 15.81
C ILE A 68 -12.91 8.95 16.65
N HIS A 69 -11.82 8.54 15.99
CA HIS A 69 -10.51 8.38 16.60
C HIS A 69 -9.63 9.61 16.35
N ILE A 70 -8.57 9.76 17.15
CA ILE A 70 -7.53 10.76 16.89
C ILE A 70 -6.94 10.64 15.47
N PHE A 71 -6.88 9.42 14.93
CA PHE A 71 -6.41 9.16 13.57
C PHE A 71 -7.34 9.74 12.50
N ASP A 72 -8.65 9.72 12.74
CA ASP A 72 -9.62 10.38 11.85
C ASP A 72 -9.39 11.91 11.89
N MET A 73 -9.11 12.47 13.07
CA MET A 73 -8.78 13.90 13.22
C MET A 73 -7.46 14.27 12.52
N LEU A 74 -6.42 13.44 12.62
CA LEU A 74 -5.14 13.66 11.93
C LEU A 74 -5.30 13.69 10.41
N VAL A 75 -6.17 12.83 9.86
CA VAL A 75 -6.50 12.83 8.42
C VAL A 75 -7.12 14.16 8.00
N PHE A 76 -8.14 14.63 8.72
CA PHE A 76 -8.79 15.90 8.40
C PHE A 76 -7.89 17.11 8.66
N ALA A 77 -7.05 17.06 9.70
CA ALA A 77 -6.06 18.10 9.98
C ALA A 77 -5.01 18.20 8.86
N HIS A 78 -4.49 17.07 8.38
CA HIS A 78 -3.58 17.05 7.23
C HIS A 78 -4.24 17.63 5.98
N CYS A 79 -5.47 17.19 5.70
CA CYS A 79 -6.27 17.67 4.57
C CYS A 79 -6.52 19.18 4.63
N ALA A 80 -6.92 19.70 5.79
CA ALA A 80 -7.12 21.13 6.00
C ALA A 80 -5.82 21.91 5.82
N TRP A 81 -4.70 21.40 6.35
CA TRP A 81 -3.40 22.06 6.20
C TRP A 81 -2.93 22.08 4.74
N ALA A 82 -3.04 20.96 4.03
CA ALA A 82 -2.68 20.88 2.61
C ALA A 82 -3.53 21.83 1.75
N LEU A 83 -4.83 21.96 2.05
CA LEU A 83 -5.69 22.94 1.39
C LEU A 83 -5.21 24.38 1.65
N LEU A 84 -4.88 24.72 2.90
CA LEU A 84 -4.35 26.05 3.24
C LEU A 84 -3.03 26.34 2.54
N ALA A 85 -2.11 25.38 2.48
CA ALA A 85 -0.86 25.48 1.74
C ALA A 85 -1.09 25.76 0.25
N LEU A 86 -2.05 25.06 -0.38
CA LEU A 86 -2.39 25.26 -1.79
C LEU A 86 -3.09 26.61 -2.05
N ILE A 87 -3.92 27.08 -1.12
CA ILE A 87 -4.52 28.42 -1.19
C ILE A 87 -3.45 29.50 -1.05
N ASN A 88 -2.48 29.31 -0.15
CA ASN A 88 -1.36 30.23 0.02
C ASN A 88 -0.50 30.33 -1.26
N TRP A 89 -0.36 29.24 -1.99
CA TRP A 89 0.41 29.21 -3.24
C TRP A 89 -0.37 29.76 -4.46
N GLY A 90 -1.54 29.20 -4.76
CA GLY A 90 -2.29 29.46 -6.01
C GLY A 90 -3.47 30.41 -5.86
N GLY A 91 -3.67 30.99 -4.68
CA GLY A 91 -4.89 31.73 -4.35
C GLY A 91 -6.11 30.83 -4.13
N VAL A 92 -7.23 31.44 -3.78
CA VAL A 92 -8.44 30.71 -3.33
C VAL A 92 -9.00 29.79 -4.42
N ALA A 93 -9.12 30.26 -5.67
CA ALA A 93 -9.72 29.48 -6.75
C ALA A 93 -8.90 28.21 -7.08
N GLN A 94 -7.61 28.38 -7.39
CA GLN A 94 -6.73 27.25 -7.72
C GLN A 94 -6.48 26.35 -6.51
N GLY A 95 -6.38 26.95 -5.31
CA GLY A 95 -6.23 26.22 -4.06
C GLY A 95 -7.44 25.33 -3.75
N ILE A 96 -8.67 25.79 -4.00
CA ILE A 96 -9.88 24.97 -3.83
C ILE A 96 -9.96 23.86 -4.88
N GLU A 97 -9.61 24.13 -6.13
CA GLU A 97 -9.64 23.10 -7.19
C GLU A 97 -8.65 21.96 -6.90
N SER A 98 -7.37 22.31 -6.68
CA SER A 98 -6.30 21.33 -6.42
C SER A 98 -6.43 20.71 -5.03
N GLY A 99 -6.76 21.51 -4.02
CA GLY A 99 -6.94 21.05 -2.65
C GLY A 99 -8.20 20.20 -2.47
N GLY A 100 -9.28 20.53 -3.17
CA GLY A 100 -10.53 19.77 -3.14
C GLY A 100 -10.33 18.32 -3.62
N ILE A 101 -9.68 18.14 -4.77
CA ILE A 101 -9.39 16.78 -5.25
C ILE A 101 -8.39 16.05 -4.34
N TYR A 102 -7.39 16.76 -3.80
CA TYR A 102 -6.45 16.19 -2.83
C TYR A 102 -7.15 15.68 -1.57
N ILE A 103 -8.13 16.43 -1.03
CA ILE A 103 -8.92 16.00 0.13
C ILE A 103 -9.73 14.73 -0.19
N VAL A 104 -10.33 14.67 -1.38
CA VAL A 104 -11.10 13.49 -1.80
C VAL A 104 -10.19 12.28 -1.95
N GLU A 105 -9.01 12.44 -2.55
CA GLU A 105 -8.02 11.36 -2.66
C GLU A 105 -7.50 10.96 -1.28
N PHE A 106 -7.19 11.92 -0.41
CA PHE A 106 -6.56 11.66 0.87
C PHE A 106 -7.56 11.11 1.89
N ALA A 107 -8.52 11.94 2.30
CA ALA A 107 -9.51 11.57 3.29
C ALA A 107 -10.49 10.55 2.71
N GLY A 108 -10.90 10.67 1.44
CA GLY A 108 -11.86 9.74 0.84
C GLY A 108 -11.32 8.30 0.78
N ALA A 109 -10.06 8.10 0.39
CA ALA A 109 -9.48 6.76 0.36
C ALA A 109 -9.33 6.15 1.76
N TYR A 110 -8.86 6.94 2.73
CA TYR A 110 -8.80 6.52 4.13
C TYR A 110 -10.19 6.16 4.68
N LEU A 111 -11.19 7.04 4.46
CA LEU A 111 -12.57 6.87 4.91
C LEU A 111 -13.21 5.62 4.31
N LEU A 112 -12.95 5.33 3.03
CA LEU A 112 -13.48 4.14 2.36
C LEU A 112 -13.07 2.87 3.09
N ALA A 113 -11.80 2.74 3.46
CA ALA A 113 -11.37 1.59 4.25
C ALA A 113 -11.91 1.66 5.68
N ARG A 114 -11.80 2.82 6.34
CA ARG A 114 -12.21 3.05 7.74
C ARG A 114 -13.70 2.76 8.01
N VAL A 115 -14.58 3.04 7.04
CA VAL A 115 -16.04 2.86 7.13
C VAL A 115 -16.47 1.46 6.72
N TYR A 116 -15.86 0.88 5.68
CA TYR A 116 -16.33 -0.39 5.11
C TYR A 116 -15.56 -1.63 5.58
N ILE A 117 -14.33 -1.48 6.07
CA ILE A 117 -13.58 -2.57 6.71
C ILE A 117 -13.77 -2.43 8.22
N ARG A 118 -14.66 -3.22 8.80
CA ARG A 118 -15.06 -3.11 10.23
C ARG A 118 -14.73 -4.34 11.06
N GLY A 119 -14.24 -5.40 10.44
CA GLY A 119 -13.78 -6.60 11.14
C GLY A 119 -12.84 -7.47 10.29
N TYR A 120 -12.37 -8.56 10.90
CA TYR A 120 -11.45 -9.49 10.23
C TYR A 120 -12.02 -10.07 8.93
N ALA A 121 -13.32 -10.39 8.89
CA ALA A 121 -13.95 -10.94 7.69
C ALA A 121 -13.88 -9.95 6.50
N ASP A 122 -14.09 -8.66 6.75
CA ASP A 122 -13.98 -7.60 5.73
C ASP A 122 -12.55 -7.46 5.26
N PHE A 123 -11.60 -7.42 6.20
CA PHE A 123 -10.18 -7.31 5.90
C PHE A 123 -9.68 -8.50 5.09
N ALA A 124 -10.06 -9.73 5.47
CA ALA A 124 -9.70 -10.94 4.75
C ALA A 124 -10.39 -11.05 3.38
N ALA A 125 -11.60 -10.54 3.22
CA ALA A 125 -12.26 -10.44 1.92
C ALA A 125 -11.53 -9.43 1.02
N MET A 126 -11.21 -8.24 1.52
CA MET A 126 -10.42 -7.24 0.80
C MET A 126 -9.05 -7.79 0.40
N ALA A 127 -8.33 -8.44 1.31
CA ALA A 127 -7.03 -9.06 1.02
C ALA A 127 -7.13 -10.11 -0.11
N ARG A 128 -8.19 -10.92 -0.13
CA ARG A 128 -8.42 -11.90 -1.20
C ARG A 128 -8.72 -11.25 -2.54
N LEU A 129 -9.54 -10.19 -2.56
CA LEU A 129 -9.80 -9.41 -3.77
C LEU A 129 -8.51 -8.79 -4.30
N TYR A 130 -7.77 -8.09 -3.45
CA TYR A 130 -6.56 -7.39 -3.84
C TYR A 130 -5.49 -8.35 -4.38
N VAL A 131 -5.19 -9.44 -3.65
CA VAL A 131 -4.27 -10.48 -4.15
C VAL A 131 -4.80 -11.10 -5.45
N GLY A 132 -6.11 -11.32 -5.56
CA GLY A 132 -6.73 -11.83 -6.79
C GLY A 132 -6.52 -10.92 -8.00
N LEU A 133 -6.68 -9.60 -7.82
CA LEU A 133 -6.43 -8.61 -8.87
C LEU A 133 -4.96 -8.59 -9.29
N VAL A 134 -4.03 -8.59 -8.33
CA VAL A 134 -2.59 -8.68 -8.62
C VAL A 134 -2.28 -9.93 -9.46
N LEU A 135 -2.78 -11.09 -9.05
CA LEU A 135 -2.57 -12.33 -9.82
C LEU A 135 -3.24 -12.27 -11.20
N GLY A 136 -4.39 -11.61 -11.32
CA GLY A 136 -5.07 -11.39 -12.59
C GLY A 136 -4.21 -10.59 -13.58
N THR A 137 -3.41 -9.63 -13.10
CA THR A 137 -2.51 -8.85 -13.98
C THR A 137 -1.40 -9.69 -14.61
N LEU A 138 -1.03 -10.84 -14.03
CA LEU A 138 0.01 -11.73 -14.59
C LEU A 138 -0.35 -12.28 -15.97
N LEU A 139 -1.65 -12.43 -16.26
CA LEU A 139 -2.13 -12.85 -17.57
C LEU A 139 -1.65 -11.93 -18.69
N PHE A 140 -1.44 -10.65 -18.38
CA PHE A 140 -1.03 -9.63 -19.34
C PHE A 140 0.45 -9.27 -19.17
N THR A 141 0.88 -9.07 -17.93
CA THR A 141 2.23 -8.57 -17.65
C THR A 141 3.33 -9.57 -17.96
N ILE A 142 3.08 -10.89 -17.88
CA ILE A 142 4.09 -11.88 -18.32
C ILE A 142 4.33 -11.77 -19.83
N PRO A 143 3.29 -11.82 -20.71
CA PRO A 143 3.47 -11.52 -22.12
C PRO A 143 4.12 -10.17 -22.39
N GLU A 144 3.67 -9.09 -21.74
CA GLU A 144 4.23 -7.75 -21.90
C GLU A 144 5.75 -7.73 -21.62
N ALA A 145 6.20 -8.38 -20.54
CA ALA A 145 7.60 -8.44 -20.15
C ALA A 145 8.49 -9.15 -21.19
N LEU A 146 7.93 -10.13 -21.91
CA LEU A 146 8.65 -10.98 -22.85
C LEU A 146 8.63 -10.43 -24.29
N THR A 147 7.55 -9.76 -24.69
CA THR A 147 7.35 -9.31 -26.08
C THR A 147 7.70 -7.84 -26.28
N GLY A 148 7.76 -7.03 -25.22
CA GLY A 148 7.89 -5.58 -25.33
C GLY A 148 6.58 -4.87 -25.72
N VAL A 149 5.48 -5.59 -25.88
CA VAL A 149 4.19 -5.03 -26.29
C VAL A 149 3.31 -4.83 -25.07
N HIS A 150 2.96 -3.59 -24.73
CA HIS A 150 2.16 -3.26 -23.55
C HIS A 150 0.65 -3.50 -23.77
N ILE A 151 0.24 -4.77 -23.79
CA ILE A 151 -1.11 -5.23 -24.13
C ILE A 151 -2.21 -4.45 -23.40
N LEU A 152 -2.18 -4.35 -22.06
CA LEU A 152 -3.26 -3.70 -21.32
C LEU A 152 -3.28 -2.19 -21.54
N HIS A 153 -2.13 -1.56 -21.39
CA HIS A 153 -2.01 -0.11 -21.46
C HIS A 153 -2.32 0.40 -22.88
N ASP A 154 -1.65 -0.15 -23.88
CA ASP A 154 -1.71 0.35 -25.25
C ASP A 154 -3.02 0.00 -25.96
N THR A 155 -3.62 -1.16 -25.67
CA THR A 155 -4.94 -1.50 -26.23
C THR A 155 -6.01 -0.53 -25.72
N ILE A 156 -6.01 -0.24 -24.42
CA ILE A 156 -7.00 0.66 -23.81
C ILE A 156 -6.75 2.10 -24.24
N SER A 157 -5.49 2.56 -24.20
CA SER A 157 -5.12 3.89 -24.69
C SER A 157 -5.47 4.06 -26.17
N GLY A 158 -5.12 3.10 -27.03
CA GLY A 158 -5.45 3.13 -28.45
C GLY A 158 -6.95 3.18 -28.74
N ALA A 159 -7.77 2.44 -27.98
CA ALA A 159 -9.23 2.46 -28.13
C ALA A 159 -9.88 3.78 -27.67
N LEU A 160 -9.24 4.50 -26.73
CA LEU A 160 -9.78 5.71 -26.11
C LEU A 160 -9.07 7.00 -26.57
N GLY A 161 -8.09 6.91 -27.48
CA GLY A 161 -7.31 8.05 -27.95
C GLY A 161 -6.31 8.59 -26.91
N GLY A 162 -5.89 7.78 -25.95
CA GLY A 162 -4.88 8.10 -24.94
C GLY A 162 -3.44 7.90 -25.45
N PRO A 163 -2.43 8.42 -24.72
CA PRO A 163 -1.03 8.21 -25.07
C PRO A 163 -0.63 6.73 -24.87
N MET A 164 0.24 6.26 -25.76
CA MET A 164 0.89 4.95 -25.65
C MET A 164 1.88 4.95 -24.48
N ALA A 165 2.26 3.75 -24.02
CA ALA A 165 3.26 3.62 -22.98
C ALA A 165 4.58 4.31 -23.40
N PRO A 166 5.16 5.17 -22.56
CA PRO A 166 6.43 5.79 -22.87
C PRO A 166 7.53 4.73 -22.95
N PHE A 167 8.48 4.90 -23.87
CA PHE A 167 9.65 4.03 -23.93
C PHE A 167 10.47 4.19 -22.65
N ILE A 168 10.77 3.06 -22.02
CA ILE A 168 11.60 2.99 -20.84
C ILE A 168 12.60 1.85 -21.03
N GLU A 169 13.88 2.13 -20.78
CA GLU A 169 14.93 1.12 -20.94
C GLU A 169 14.59 -0.19 -20.20
N PRO A 170 14.64 -1.33 -20.91
CA PRO A 170 14.49 -2.67 -20.34
C PRO A 170 15.53 -2.93 -19.25
N ARG A 171 15.21 -3.83 -18.31
CA ARG A 171 16.13 -4.23 -17.25
C ARG A 171 16.17 -5.73 -17.13
N MET A 172 17.37 -6.28 -16.98
CA MET A 172 17.60 -7.73 -16.90
C MET A 172 17.08 -8.48 -18.13
N GLY A 173 17.08 -7.83 -19.31
CA GLY A 173 16.57 -8.40 -20.56
C GLY A 173 15.04 -8.50 -20.65
N LEU A 174 14.30 -7.87 -19.72
CA LEU A 174 12.84 -7.84 -19.68
C LEU A 174 12.31 -6.42 -19.87
N GLU A 175 11.21 -6.31 -20.59
CA GLU A 175 10.43 -5.07 -20.68
C GLU A 175 9.84 -4.70 -19.32
N ARG A 176 9.77 -3.41 -19.01
CA ARG A 176 9.25 -2.94 -17.73
C ARG A 176 7.72 -2.82 -17.83
N THR A 177 7.01 -3.78 -17.24
CA THR A 177 5.55 -3.88 -17.43
C THR A 177 4.78 -2.81 -16.67
N PHE A 178 3.81 -2.21 -17.34
CA PHE A 178 2.92 -1.19 -16.77
C PHE A 178 1.64 -1.80 -16.19
N GLY A 179 1.20 -2.94 -16.72
CA GLY A 179 -0.16 -3.43 -16.45
C GLY A 179 -1.18 -2.32 -16.75
N PRO A 180 -2.14 -2.04 -15.86
CA PRO A 180 -3.11 -0.96 -16.06
C PRO A 180 -2.63 0.43 -15.58
N PHE A 181 -1.38 0.58 -15.14
CA PHE A 181 -0.91 1.80 -14.49
C PHE A 181 -0.06 2.68 -15.41
N ASP A 182 0.09 3.96 -15.04
CA ASP A 182 0.83 4.95 -15.83
C ASP A 182 2.36 4.74 -15.85
N HIS A 183 2.89 3.88 -14.97
CA HIS A 183 4.32 3.65 -14.87
C HIS A 183 4.64 2.28 -14.22
N PRO A 184 5.74 1.59 -14.60
CA PRO A 184 6.08 0.26 -14.05
C PRO A 184 6.30 0.27 -12.54
N ILE A 185 6.80 1.38 -11.98
CA ILE A 185 6.93 1.54 -10.52
C ILE A 185 5.56 1.44 -9.82
N LEU A 186 4.50 2.00 -10.43
CA LEU A 186 3.16 1.95 -9.85
C LEU A 186 2.63 0.54 -9.82
N TYR A 187 2.74 -0.16 -10.94
CA TYR A 187 2.39 -1.56 -11.03
C TYR A 187 3.16 -2.41 -10.02
N GLY A 188 4.48 -2.24 -9.95
CA GLY A 188 5.32 -3.02 -9.07
C GLY A 188 5.01 -2.77 -7.59
N VAL A 189 4.82 -1.53 -7.15
CA VAL A 189 4.48 -1.22 -5.75
C VAL A 189 3.07 -1.74 -5.43
N PHE A 190 2.10 -1.60 -6.35
CA PHE A 190 0.76 -2.17 -6.20
C PHE A 190 0.82 -3.69 -6.03
N SER A 191 1.60 -4.39 -6.85
CA SER A 191 1.81 -5.83 -6.72
C SER A 191 2.51 -6.17 -5.39
N ALA A 192 3.60 -5.47 -5.06
CA ALA A 192 4.41 -5.75 -3.89
C ALA A 192 3.64 -5.54 -2.58
N ALA A 193 2.78 -4.52 -2.50
CA ALA A 193 1.94 -4.25 -1.34
C ALA A 193 0.96 -5.40 -1.03
N ALA A 194 0.64 -6.28 -1.98
CA ALA A 194 -0.19 -7.46 -1.72
C ALA A 194 0.57 -8.62 -1.04
N PHE A 195 1.91 -8.56 -0.91
CA PHE A 195 2.72 -9.69 -0.44
C PHE A 195 2.38 -10.12 0.98
N SER A 196 2.40 -9.20 1.95
CA SER A 196 2.12 -9.57 3.35
C SER A 196 0.67 -9.99 3.55
N LEU A 197 -0.26 -9.44 2.75
CA LEU A 197 -1.66 -9.89 2.69
C LEU A 197 -1.75 -11.33 2.19
N ALA A 198 -1.06 -11.67 1.10
CA ALA A 198 -0.99 -13.04 0.58
C ALA A 198 -0.39 -14.00 1.60
N TYR A 199 0.73 -13.63 2.23
CA TYR A 199 1.45 -14.52 3.15
C TYR A 199 0.74 -14.72 4.50
N PHE A 200 0.36 -13.66 5.19
CA PHE A 200 -0.22 -13.77 6.53
C PHE A 200 -1.71 -14.11 6.52
N VAL A 201 -2.47 -13.66 5.52
CA VAL A 201 -3.93 -13.88 5.47
C VAL A 201 -4.27 -15.12 4.65
N LEU A 202 -3.79 -15.22 3.40
CA LEU A 202 -4.18 -16.30 2.49
C LEU A 202 -3.35 -17.58 2.70
N ALA A 203 -2.04 -17.45 2.92
CA ALA A 203 -1.17 -18.58 3.26
C ALA A 203 -1.15 -18.87 4.77
N GLU A 204 -1.80 -18.03 5.59
CA GLU A 204 -1.89 -18.16 7.05
C GLU A 204 -0.52 -18.23 7.76
N ALA A 205 0.52 -17.65 7.15
CA ALA A 205 1.92 -17.77 7.56
C ALA A 205 2.42 -19.23 7.67
N ARG A 206 1.84 -20.13 6.86
CA ARG A 206 2.17 -21.57 6.80
C ARG A 206 2.83 -21.90 5.46
N LEU A 207 4.11 -22.23 5.51
CA LEU A 207 4.86 -22.63 4.30
C LEU A 207 4.31 -23.89 3.63
N MET A 208 3.70 -24.80 4.41
CA MET A 208 3.07 -26.02 3.89
C MET A 208 1.71 -25.78 3.22
N ASN A 209 1.16 -24.56 3.28
CA ASN A 209 -0.09 -24.21 2.59
C ASN A 209 0.22 -23.93 1.10
N GLY A 210 0.36 -24.99 0.30
CA GLY A 210 0.76 -24.88 -1.11
C GLY A 210 -0.14 -23.94 -1.92
N ARG A 211 -1.47 -23.99 -1.74
CA ARG A 211 -2.40 -23.08 -2.44
C ARG A 211 -2.22 -21.61 -2.03
N GLY A 212 -1.97 -21.34 -0.76
CA GLY A 212 -1.68 -20.00 -0.28
C GLY A 212 -0.31 -19.50 -0.73
N MET A 213 0.72 -20.34 -0.63
CA MET A 213 2.08 -20.02 -1.03
C MET A 213 2.21 -19.81 -2.55
N ALA A 214 1.45 -20.54 -3.39
CA ALA A 214 1.39 -20.28 -4.82
C ALA A 214 0.96 -18.82 -5.12
N LYS A 215 0.05 -18.27 -4.33
CA LYS A 215 -0.36 -16.86 -4.45
C LYS A 215 0.72 -15.90 -3.97
N VAL A 216 1.45 -16.25 -2.92
CA VAL A 216 2.62 -15.47 -2.45
C VAL A 216 3.69 -15.40 -3.54
N VAL A 217 4.01 -16.54 -4.16
CA VAL A 217 4.95 -16.62 -5.28
C VAL A 217 4.43 -15.83 -6.48
N GLY A 218 3.15 -15.96 -6.82
CA GLY A 218 2.55 -15.18 -7.91
C GLY A 218 2.60 -13.67 -7.67
N VAL A 219 2.36 -13.21 -6.44
CA VAL A 219 2.55 -11.79 -6.08
C VAL A 219 4.01 -11.37 -6.25
N GLY A 220 4.97 -12.20 -5.82
CA GLY A 220 6.39 -11.95 -6.03
C GLY A 220 6.76 -11.85 -7.51
N LEU A 221 6.20 -12.74 -8.35
CA LEU A 221 6.36 -12.71 -9.80
C LEU A 221 5.77 -11.44 -10.40
N ALA A 222 4.56 -11.04 -9.99
CA ALA A 222 3.90 -9.82 -10.45
C ALA A 222 4.72 -8.57 -10.10
N THR A 223 5.29 -8.52 -8.90
CA THR A 223 6.26 -7.48 -8.55
C THR A 223 7.49 -7.53 -9.44
N PHE A 224 8.04 -8.74 -9.69
CA PHE A 224 9.25 -8.93 -10.49
C PHE A 224 9.07 -8.40 -11.92
N MET A 225 7.92 -8.63 -12.57
CA MET A 225 7.61 -8.14 -13.92
C MET A 225 7.71 -6.61 -14.07
N SER A 226 7.54 -5.84 -13.00
CA SER A 226 7.74 -4.38 -13.04
C SER A 226 9.19 -3.94 -13.33
N ALA A 227 10.16 -4.85 -13.17
CA ALA A 227 11.58 -4.59 -13.40
C ALA A 227 12.08 -3.27 -12.75
N SER A 228 11.62 -2.99 -11.53
CA SER A 228 11.76 -1.68 -10.89
C SER A 228 12.25 -1.74 -9.44
N GLY A 229 13.21 -0.89 -9.09
CA GLY A 229 13.91 -0.94 -7.79
C GLY A 229 13.04 -0.57 -6.60
N GLY A 230 12.22 0.47 -6.73
CA GLY A 230 11.25 0.85 -5.68
C GLY A 230 10.33 -0.32 -5.29
N PRO A 231 9.62 -0.94 -6.24
CA PRO A 231 8.84 -2.16 -6.01
C PRO A 231 9.60 -3.30 -5.34
N TYR A 232 10.85 -3.54 -5.73
CA TYR A 232 11.65 -4.61 -5.14
C TYR A 232 12.00 -4.32 -3.69
N VAL A 233 12.31 -3.06 -3.35
CA VAL A 233 12.48 -2.63 -1.96
C VAL A 233 11.20 -2.87 -1.15
N VAL A 234 10.01 -2.55 -1.69
CA VAL A 234 8.72 -2.82 -1.00
C VAL A 234 8.58 -4.31 -0.67
N LEU A 235 8.88 -5.19 -1.64
CA LEU A 235 8.79 -6.64 -1.46
C LEU A 235 9.86 -7.16 -0.48
N MET A 236 11.12 -6.74 -0.65
CA MET A 236 12.24 -7.13 0.20
C MET A 236 12.02 -6.73 1.66
N MET A 237 11.54 -5.52 1.92
CA MET A 237 11.26 -5.04 3.27
C MET A 237 10.15 -5.85 3.94
N GLN A 238 9.11 -6.22 3.19
CA GLN A 238 8.06 -7.11 3.69
C GLN A 238 8.57 -8.53 3.97
N CYS A 239 9.35 -9.11 3.04
CA CYS A 239 10.01 -10.40 3.23
C CYS A 239 10.89 -10.39 4.49
N PHE A 240 11.66 -9.32 4.69
CA PHE A 240 12.54 -9.13 5.84
C PHE A 240 11.76 -9.15 7.16
N VAL A 241 10.72 -8.31 7.32
CA VAL A 241 9.95 -8.30 8.57
C VAL A 241 9.10 -9.56 8.76
N ALA A 242 8.66 -10.20 7.67
CA ALA A 242 7.98 -11.49 7.72
C ALA A 242 8.91 -12.61 8.20
N ALA A 243 10.16 -12.64 7.71
CA ALA A 243 11.19 -13.56 8.16
C ALA A 243 11.57 -13.30 9.62
N TRP A 244 11.77 -12.03 10.01
CA TRP A 244 12.01 -11.62 11.40
C TRP A 244 10.89 -12.12 12.33
N GLN A 245 9.63 -11.91 11.93
CA GLN A 245 8.46 -12.38 12.66
C GLN A 245 8.37 -13.91 12.73
N ARG A 246 8.82 -14.63 11.71
CA ARG A 246 8.78 -16.09 11.67
C ARG A 246 9.85 -16.71 12.56
N VAL A 247 11.08 -16.20 12.50
CA VAL A 247 12.23 -16.74 13.23
C VAL A 247 12.19 -16.31 14.70
N LEU A 248 12.06 -15.01 14.96
CA LEU A 248 12.18 -14.44 16.31
C LEU A 248 10.82 -14.18 16.96
N GLY A 249 9.72 -14.58 16.32
CA GLY A 249 8.35 -14.28 16.71
C GLY A 249 7.96 -14.58 18.16
N LYS A 250 8.62 -15.57 18.76
CA LYS A 250 8.37 -16.05 20.13
C LYS A 250 9.25 -15.33 21.18
N ILE A 251 10.25 -14.58 20.75
CA ILE A 251 11.23 -13.92 21.63
C ILE A 251 10.67 -12.58 22.10
N GLN A 252 10.70 -12.34 23.41
CA GLN A 252 10.31 -11.06 23.99
C GLN A 252 11.35 -9.99 23.62
N GLY A 253 10.93 -8.75 23.35
CA GLY A 253 11.84 -7.67 22.99
C GLY A 253 12.38 -7.71 21.54
N ARG A 254 12.00 -8.68 20.71
CA ARG A 254 12.48 -8.82 19.31
C ARG A 254 12.37 -7.56 18.44
N TRP A 255 11.37 -6.71 18.63
CA TRP A 255 11.27 -5.47 17.87
C TRP A 255 12.25 -4.42 18.39
N ALA A 256 12.45 -4.34 19.71
CA ALA A 256 13.48 -3.48 20.30
C ALA A 256 14.87 -3.92 19.82
N ALA A 257 15.18 -5.22 19.83
CA ALA A 257 16.43 -5.76 19.31
C ALA A 257 16.67 -5.38 17.84
N LEU A 258 15.63 -5.41 17.00
CA LEU A 258 15.73 -4.97 15.61
C LEU A 258 16.11 -3.49 15.49
N PHE A 259 15.42 -2.62 16.24
CA PHE A 259 15.72 -1.19 16.22
C PHE A 259 17.09 -0.86 16.82
N THR A 260 17.50 -1.56 17.87
CA THR A 260 18.87 -1.47 18.42
C THR A 260 19.90 -1.90 17.39
N LEU A 261 19.68 -2.98 16.65
CA LEU A 261 20.57 -3.40 15.57
C LEU A 261 20.70 -2.32 14.48
N PHE A 262 19.59 -1.72 14.04
CA PHE A 262 19.63 -0.63 13.08
C PHE A 262 20.37 0.60 13.62
N ALA A 263 20.17 0.97 14.89
CA ALA A 263 20.87 2.08 15.52
C ALA A 263 22.38 1.82 15.62
N LEU A 264 22.78 0.61 16.02
CA LEU A 264 24.19 0.21 16.07
C LEU A 264 24.82 0.19 14.68
N MET A 265 24.11 -0.31 13.67
CA MET A 265 24.58 -0.29 12.29
C MET A 265 24.74 1.13 11.75
N TYR A 266 23.80 2.04 12.08
CA TYR A 266 23.91 3.45 11.73
C TYR A 266 25.18 4.05 12.34
N ILE A 267 25.38 3.90 13.65
CA ILE A 267 26.55 4.41 14.38
C ILE A 267 27.84 3.80 13.81
N ALA A 268 27.87 2.50 13.55
CA ALA A 268 29.03 1.83 12.99
C ALA A 268 29.37 2.38 11.59
N ILE A 269 28.38 2.56 10.72
CA ILE A 269 28.62 3.17 9.41
C ILE A 269 29.13 4.60 9.59
N ASP A 270 28.51 5.41 10.45
CA ASP A 270 28.92 6.80 10.67
C ASP A 270 30.36 6.93 11.20
N LEU A 271 30.79 6.00 12.08
CA LEU A 271 32.14 5.99 12.63
C LEU A 271 33.21 5.43 11.69
N PHE A 272 32.86 4.41 10.88
CA PHE A 272 33.84 3.66 10.09
C PHE A 272 33.80 3.96 8.58
N SER A 273 32.79 4.66 8.08
CA SER A 273 32.65 5.02 6.67
C SER A 273 33.08 6.46 6.42
N THR A 274 33.73 6.71 5.29
CA THR A 274 33.99 8.07 4.79
C THR A 274 32.75 8.76 4.22
N LYS A 275 31.61 8.05 4.15
CA LYS A 275 30.31 8.52 3.67
C LYS A 275 29.26 8.35 4.76
N THR A 276 28.33 9.30 4.87
CA THR A 276 27.22 9.19 5.84
C THR A 276 26.37 7.94 5.57
N PRO A 277 25.67 7.40 6.60
CA PRO A 277 24.83 6.21 6.43
C PRO A 277 23.81 6.31 5.29
N PHE A 278 23.25 7.50 5.05
CA PHE A 278 22.38 7.76 3.90
C PHE A 278 23.09 7.54 2.56
N HIS A 279 24.28 8.11 2.39
CA HIS A 279 25.07 7.96 1.16
C HIS A 279 25.54 6.53 0.95
N VAL A 280 25.88 5.79 2.01
CA VAL A 280 26.23 4.36 1.92
C VAL A 280 25.02 3.56 1.46
N PHE A 281 23.84 3.82 2.02
CA PHE A 281 22.62 3.13 1.62
C PHE A 281 22.27 3.41 0.14
N VAL A 282 22.20 4.68 -0.26
CA VAL A 282 21.78 5.04 -1.63
C VAL A 282 22.76 4.53 -2.68
N ASN A 283 24.08 4.59 -2.42
CA ASN A 283 25.08 4.14 -3.38
C ASN A 283 25.11 2.61 -3.57
N ASN A 284 24.81 1.83 -2.52
CA ASN A 284 24.89 0.37 -2.57
C ASN A 284 23.56 -0.33 -2.89
N PHE A 285 22.42 0.33 -2.62
CA PHE A 285 21.08 -0.25 -2.80
C PHE A 285 20.30 0.37 -3.98
N THR A 286 20.98 1.04 -4.91
CA THR A 286 20.38 1.59 -6.14
C THR A 286 20.92 0.87 -7.37
N PHE A 287 20.05 0.59 -8.34
CA PHE A 287 20.38 -0.16 -9.56
C PHE A 287 21.44 0.49 -10.46
N SER A 288 21.59 1.81 -10.42
CA SER A 288 22.59 2.53 -11.20
C SER A 288 23.19 3.68 -10.40
N ARG A 289 24.43 4.04 -10.74
CA ARG A 289 25.12 5.20 -10.15
C ARG A 289 24.38 6.50 -10.46
N GLN A 290 23.81 6.62 -11.67
CA GLN A 290 23.03 7.80 -12.05
C GLN A 290 21.78 7.97 -11.18
N SER A 291 21.03 6.89 -10.93
CA SER A 291 19.87 6.95 -10.05
C SER A 291 20.26 7.25 -8.59
N ALA A 292 21.41 6.73 -8.13
CA ALA A 292 21.93 7.05 -6.80
C ALA A 292 22.28 8.55 -6.67
N TYR A 293 22.97 9.08 -7.68
CA TYR A 293 23.34 10.50 -7.75
C TYR A 293 22.11 11.41 -7.76
N ASN A 294 21.13 11.14 -8.62
CA ASN A 294 19.88 11.91 -8.65
C ASN A 294 19.14 11.88 -7.30
N ARG A 295 19.11 10.75 -6.58
CA ARG A 295 18.48 10.65 -5.26
C ARG A 295 19.19 11.49 -4.19
N ILE A 296 20.51 11.56 -4.25
CA ILE A 296 21.30 12.41 -3.34
C ILE A 296 20.93 13.88 -3.57
N LEU A 297 20.90 14.32 -4.83
CA LEU A 297 20.51 15.70 -5.17
C LEU A 297 19.05 16.00 -4.84
N ILE A 298 18.12 15.07 -5.07
CA ILE A 298 16.72 15.23 -4.63
C ILE A 298 16.68 15.53 -3.14
N PHE A 299 17.45 14.80 -2.34
CA PHE A 299 17.48 14.99 -0.90
C PHE A 299 18.11 16.33 -0.52
N GLU A 300 19.25 16.68 -1.10
CA GLU A 300 19.96 17.94 -0.83
C GLU A 300 19.09 19.16 -1.16
N TYR A 301 18.67 19.27 -2.42
CA TYR A 301 17.89 20.41 -2.89
C TYR A 301 16.48 20.44 -2.33
N GLY A 302 15.83 19.28 -2.18
CA GLY A 302 14.50 19.21 -1.60
C GLY A 302 14.48 19.55 -0.11
N THR A 303 15.48 19.14 0.67
CA THR A 303 15.57 19.54 2.09
C THR A 303 15.92 21.01 2.26
N ALA A 304 16.75 21.57 1.38
CA ALA A 304 16.97 23.02 1.31
C ALA A 304 15.66 23.77 1.01
N GLU A 305 14.83 23.26 0.09
CA GLU A 305 13.53 23.84 -0.21
C GLU A 305 12.57 23.82 0.99
N VAL A 306 12.54 22.71 1.73
CA VAL A 306 11.78 22.61 2.98
C VAL A 306 12.30 23.62 4.02
N ALA A 307 13.61 23.83 4.10
CA ALA A 307 14.19 24.80 5.03
C ALA A 307 13.83 26.26 4.68
N ARG A 308 13.67 26.58 3.38
CA ARG A 308 13.20 27.89 2.90
C ARG A 308 11.70 28.10 3.15
N HIS A 309 10.90 27.05 3.00
CA HIS A 309 9.44 27.12 3.08
C HIS A 309 8.84 26.14 4.12
N PRO A 310 9.23 26.21 5.40
CA PRO A 310 8.97 25.13 6.36
C PRO A 310 7.50 24.98 6.76
N ILE A 311 6.69 26.03 6.67
CA ILE A 311 5.32 26.05 7.21
C ILE A 311 4.29 25.63 6.15
N PHE A 312 4.22 26.35 5.02
CA PHE A 312 3.24 26.10 3.97
C PHE A 312 3.83 25.38 2.75
N GLY A 313 5.14 25.21 2.68
CA GLY A 313 5.79 24.71 1.46
C GLY A 313 5.56 25.64 0.27
N ILE A 314 5.77 25.09 -0.92
CA ILE A 314 5.66 25.81 -2.19
C ILE A 314 4.43 25.42 -3.01
N GLY A 315 3.47 24.68 -2.44
CA GLY A 315 2.26 24.24 -3.14
C GLY A 315 2.59 23.35 -4.35
N LEU A 316 2.12 23.73 -5.54
CA LEU A 316 2.48 23.08 -6.81
C LEU A 316 3.54 23.88 -7.59
N GLY A 317 4.24 24.80 -6.93
CA GLY A 317 5.36 25.55 -7.50
C GLY A 317 6.57 24.66 -7.79
N ASP A 318 7.51 25.20 -8.56
CA ASP A 318 8.76 24.52 -8.87
C ASP A 318 9.77 24.67 -7.71
N TRP A 319 10.58 23.64 -7.48
CA TRP A 319 11.60 23.62 -6.43
C TRP A 319 12.99 23.90 -6.98
N GLU A 320 13.85 24.57 -6.22
CA GLU A 320 15.19 24.93 -6.71
C GLU A 320 16.06 23.68 -6.91
N ARG A 321 16.65 23.54 -8.10
CA ARG A 321 17.59 22.46 -8.47
C ARG A 321 18.44 22.87 -9.67
N PRO A 322 19.51 22.12 -10.01
CA PRO A 322 20.29 22.38 -11.23
C PRO A 322 19.43 22.25 -12.50
N SER A 323 19.69 23.09 -13.50
CA SER A 323 18.88 23.20 -14.73
C SER A 323 18.78 21.93 -15.57
N TRP A 324 19.75 21.01 -15.43
CA TRP A 324 19.78 19.73 -16.12
C TRP A 324 18.97 18.64 -15.41
N MET A 325 18.48 18.90 -14.20
CA MET A 325 17.75 17.92 -13.38
C MET A 325 16.24 18.01 -13.62
N SER A 326 15.59 16.85 -13.76
CA SER A 326 14.12 16.75 -13.88
C SER A 326 13.42 17.35 -12.65
N ASP A 327 12.22 17.87 -12.89
CA ASP A 327 11.24 18.32 -11.88
C ASP A 327 10.70 17.20 -10.99
N SER A 328 10.83 15.94 -11.39
CA SER A 328 10.37 14.79 -10.63
C SER A 328 11.11 14.65 -9.30
N MET A 329 10.34 14.42 -8.24
CA MET A 329 10.85 14.15 -6.89
C MET A 329 10.45 12.74 -6.46
N ASP A 330 11.35 11.78 -6.67
CA ASP A 330 11.21 10.37 -6.29
C ASP A 330 11.39 10.15 -4.78
N ASN A 331 10.66 10.90 -3.96
CA ASN A 331 10.60 10.76 -2.51
C ASN A 331 9.27 11.34 -2.01
N PHE A 332 8.31 10.46 -1.72
CA PHE A 332 6.96 10.82 -1.28
C PHE A 332 6.96 11.60 0.04
N TRP A 333 7.87 11.29 0.96
CA TRP A 333 7.97 12.00 2.23
C TRP A 333 8.46 13.44 2.03
N LEU A 334 9.51 13.59 1.24
CA LEU A 334 10.12 14.88 0.96
C LEU A 334 9.19 15.76 0.13
N VAL A 335 8.55 15.21 -0.90
CA VAL A 335 7.61 15.98 -1.73
C VAL A 335 6.38 16.43 -0.92
N THR A 336 5.93 15.64 0.05
CA THR A 336 4.86 16.08 0.97
C THR A 336 5.30 17.31 1.78
N ALA A 337 6.54 17.30 2.29
CA ALA A 337 7.09 18.43 3.03
C ALA A 337 7.37 19.65 2.14
N VAL A 338 7.87 19.44 0.91
CA VAL A 338 8.13 20.53 -0.05
C VAL A 338 6.82 21.20 -0.46
N ARG A 339 5.78 20.42 -0.79
CA ARG A 339 4.51 20.96 -1.28
C ARG A 339 3.65 21.59 -0.19
N TYR A 340 3.60 20.99 0.99
CA TYR A 340 2.62 21.34 2.03
C TYR A 340 3.26 21.73 3.37
N GLY A 341 4.59 21.79 3.45
CA GLY A 341 5.35 22.12 4.65
C GLY A 341 5.50 20.97 5.65
N LEU A 342 6.32 21.23 6.67
CA LEU A 342 6.58 20.32 7.78
C LEU A 342 5.31 19.93 8.57
N PRO A 343 4.31 20.81 8.81
CA PRO A 343 3.10 20.41 9.53
C PRO A 343 2.33 19.30 8.81
N ALA A 344 2.15 19.38 7.49
CA ALA A 344 1.52 18.31 6.71
C ALA A 344 2.30 17.00 6.82
N PHE A 345 3.62 17.07 6.68
CA PHE A 345 4.51 15.92 6.83
C PHE A 345 4.36 15.25 8.21
N PHE A 346 4.45 16.02 9.29
CA PHE A 346 4.33 15.47 10.65
C PHE A 346 2.95 14.91 10.95
N LEU A 347 1.87 15.52 10.45
CA LEU A 347 0.52 14.99 10.60
C LEU A 347 0.35 13.63 9.92
N LEU A 348 0.92 13.45 8.72
CA LEU A 348 0.90 12.18 8.00
C LEU A 348 1.76 11.11 8.70
N VAL A 349 2.96 11.49 9.16
CA VAL A 349 3.83 10.58 9.92
C VAL A 349 3.18 10.16 11.24
N ALA A 350 2.56 11.10 11.96
CA ALA A 350 1.83 10.83 13.19
C ALA A 350 0.63 9.90 12.96
N LEU A 351 -0.11 10.10 11.86
CA LEU A 351 -1.20 9.21 11.45
C LEU A 351 -0.70 7.78 11.26
N LEU A 352 0.35 7.61 10.44
CA LEU A 352 0.90 6.31 10.11
C LEU A 352 1.46 5.59 11.34
N LEU A 353 2.41 6.22 12.04
CA LEU A 353 3.11 5.61 13.17
C LEU A 353 2.19 5.44 14.36
N GLY A 354 1.33 6.42 14.63
CA GLY A 354 0.37 6.35 15.72
C GLY A 354 -0.65 5.22 15.53
N LEU A 355 -1.15 5.01 14.30
CA LEU A 355 -2.10 3.93 14.03
C LEU A 355 -1.42 2.55 14.13
N ILE A 356 -0.20 2.41 13.61
CA ILE A 356 0.60 1.17 13.75
C ILE A 356 0.87 0.87 15.22
N TRP A 357 1.26 1.88 15.99
CA TRP A 357 1.47 1.77 17.43
C TRP A 357 0.21 1.33 18.16
N ALA A 358 -0.91 2.03 17.97
CA ALA A 358 -2.17 1.73 18.63
C ALA A 358 -2.68 0.32 18.31
N ALA A 359 -2.59 -0.11 17.04
CA ALA A 359 -2.93 -1.47 16.64
C ALA A 359 -1.95 -2.52 17.24
N GLY A 360 -0.66 -2.17 17.35
CA GLY A 360 0.39 -2.99 17.97
C GLY A 360 0.16 -3.25 19.46
N GLN A 361 -0.36 -2.26 20.19
CA GLN A 361 -0.64 -2.36 21.63
C GLN A 361 -1.83 -3.28 21.97
N ARG A 362 -2.65 -3.67 20.99
CA ARG A 362 -3.78 -4.59 21.19
C ARG A 362 -3.29 -5.99 21.58
N LYS A 363 -3.62 -6.43 22.80
CA LYS A 363 -3.32 -7.78 23.33
C LYS A 363 -4.54 -8.69 23.25
N GLY A 364 -4.34 -9.99 23.48
CA GLY A 364 -5.45 -10.97 23.53
C GLY A 364 -6.16 -11.23 22.18
N LEU A 365 -5.57 -10.83 21.06
CA LEU A 365 -6.19 -11.01 19.74
C LEU A 365 -6.17 -12.49 19.31
N PRO A 366 -7.25 -13.00 18.68
CA PRO A 366 -7.26 -14.28 17.97
C PRO A 366 -6.10 -14.43 16.98
N ALA A 367 -5.70 -15.68 16.70
CA ALA A 367 -4.50 -15.94 15.90
C ALA A 367 -4.58 -15.38 14.47
N ASP A 368 -5.74 -15.45 13.86
CA ASP A 368 -6.08 -14.87 12.56
C ASP A 368 -6.04 -13.33 12.58
N TRP A 369 -6.53 -12.68 13.64
CA TRP A 369 -6.45 -11.23 13.80
C TRP A 369 -5.00 -10.77 14.00
N ARG A 370 -4.18 -11.53 14.76
CA ARG A 370 -2.75 -11.26 14.89
C ARG A 370 -2.04 -11.34 13.54
N ARG A 371 -2.38 -12.33 12.71
CA ARG A 371 -1.85 -12.43 11.34
C ARG A 371 -2.31 -11.27 10.48
N ALA A 372 -3.58 -10.90 10.51
CA ALA A 372 -4.09 -9.72 9.78
C ALA A 372 -3.39 -8.44 10.20
N ARG A 373 -3.13 -8.24 11.49
CA ARG A 373 -2.34 -7.11 11.99
C ARG A 373 -0.91 -7.09 11.44
N HIS A 374 -0.21 -8.24 11.44
CA HIS A 374 1.11 -8.32 10.82
C HIS A 374 1.04 -8.06 9.31
N ALA A 375 0.04 -8.63 8.62
CA ALA A 375 -0.18 -8.42 7.19
C ALA A 375 -0.28 -6.93 6.85
N TRP A 376 -1.15 -6.22 7.59
CA TRP A 376 -1.37 -4.79 7.44
C TRP A 376 -0.11 -3.96 7.79
N ALA A 377 0.46 -4.16 8.97
CA ALA A 377 1.60 -3.37 9.43
C ALA A 377 2.85 -3.58 8.55
N PHE A 378 3.09 -4.81 8.10
CA PHE A 378 4.25 -5.12 7.25
C PHE A 378 4.07 -4.60 5.83
N THR A 379 2.84 -4.64 5.29
CA THR A 379 2.50 -3.97 4.02
C THR A 379 2.84 -2.49 4.10
N LEU A 380 2.34 -1.79 5.13
CA LEU A 380 2.63 -0.37 5.33
C LEU A 380 4.13 -0.11 5.51
N PHE A 381 4.83 -0.92 6.31
CA PHE A 381 6.27 -0.80 6.48
C PHE A 381 7.02 -0.88 5.14
N GLY A 382 6.70 -1.87 4.30
CA GLY A 382 7.32 -2.01 2.99
C GLY A 382 7.10 -0.80 2.08
N ILE A 383 5.86 -0.29 2.01
CA ILE A 383 5.54 0.90 1.22
C ILE A 383 6.26 2.13 1.80
N THR A 384 6.22 2.33 3.11
CA THR A 384 6.83 3.49 3.80
C THR A 384 8.33 3.59 3.55
N VAL A 385 9.05 2.47 3.60
CA VAL A 385 10.50 2.46 3.31
C VAL A 385 10.76 2.81 1.85
N ALA A 386 10.02 2.20 0.91
CA ALA A 386 10.21 2.49 -0.50
C ALA A 386 9.79 3.92 -0.89
N ALA A 387 8.80 4.49 -0.21
CA ALA A 387 8.32 5.86 -0.38
C ALA A 387 9.40 6.92 -0.07
N ALA A 388 10.49 6.56 0.62
CA ALA A 388 11.68 7.41 0.72
C ALA A 388 12.50 7.51 -0.59
N THR A 389 12.18 6.67 -1.57
CA THR A 389 12.89 6.59 -2.87
C THR A 389 11.93 6.51 -4.08
N VAL A 390 10.63 6.73 -3.83
CA VAL A 390 9.54 6.66 -4.80
C VAL A 390 8.50 7.71 -4.44
N HIS A 391 8.00 8.44 -5.43
CA HIS A 391 6.80 9.25 -5.30
C HIS A 391 5.54 8.36 -5.41
N LEU A 392 4.61 8.46 -4.45
CA LEU A 392 3.30 7.79 -4.55
C LEU A 392 2.29 8.77 -5.16
N TRP A 393 1.92 8.57 -6.42
CA TRP A 393 0.93 9.40 -7.13
C TRP A 393 -0.25 8.56 -7.66
N ASN A 394 -1.29 9.24 -8.14
CA ASN A 394 -2.50 8.64 -8.73
C ASN A 394 -3.02 7.45 -7.88
N ALA A 395 -3.19 6.28 -8.50
CA ALA A 395 -3.73 5.08 -7.86
C ALA A 395 -2.91 4.62 -6.63
N LEU A 396 -1.58 4.79 -6.62
CA LEU A 396 -0.78 4.39 -5.46
C LEU A 396 -0.99 5.31 -4.25
N PHE A 397 -1.19 6.60 -4.49
CA PHE A 397 -1.44 7.56 -3.43
C PHE A 397 -2.72 7.19 -2.65
N VAL A 398 -3.81 6.97 -3.39
CA VAL A 398 -5.09 6.55 -2.78
C VAL A 398 -5.00 5.14 -2.20
N LEU A 399 -4.25 4.21 -2.82
CA LEU A 399 -4.03 2.88 -2.26
C LEU A 399 -3.36 2.96 -0.89
N PHE A 400 -2.29 3.76 -0.78
CA PHE A 400 -1.53 3.89 0.45
C PHE A 400 -2.42 4.36 1.61
N LEU A 401 -3.24 5.38 1.37
CA LEU A 401 -4.15 5.95 2.36
C LEU A 401 -5.33 5.02 2.68
N PHE A 402 -5.86 4.32 1.67
CA PHE A 402 -6.81 3.22 1.87
C PHE A 402 -6.23 2.13 2.76
N LEU A 403 -4.98 1.70 2.51
CA LEU A 403 -4.32 0.68 3.32
C LEU A 403 -4.07 1.15 4.75
N ILE A 404 -3.74 2.43 4.98
CA ILE A 404 -3.69 3.00 6.34
C ILE A 404 -5.05 2.83 7.02
N GLY A 405 -6.14 3.29 6.39
CA GLY A 405 -7.50 3.18 6.93
C GLY A 405 -7.97 1.74 7.15
N ALA A 406 -7.47 0.79 6.35
CA ALA A 406 -7.84 -0.62 6.41
C ALA A 406 -7.38 -1.33 7.70
N GLY A 407 -6.52 -0.72 8.50
CA GLY A 407 -6.12 -1.22 9.82
C GLY A 407 -6.98 -0.70 10.97
N ALA A 408 -7.75 0.38 10.77
CA ALA A 408 -8.44 1.08 11.85
C ALA A 408 -9.47 0.20 12.59
N TRP A 409 -10.03 -0.81 11.92
CA TRP A 409 -10.94 -1.77 12.55
C TRP A 409 -10.32 -2.52 13.74
N LEU A 410 -8.98 -2.69 13.77
CA LEU A 410 -8.28 -3.35 14.87
C LEU A 410 -8.44 -2.58 16.21
N LEU A 411 -8.72 -1.29 16.15
CA LEU A 411 -8.98 -0.44 17.32
C LEU A 411 -10.39 -0.66 17.88
N ASP A 412 -11.38 -0.82 17.01
CA ASP A 412 -12.79 -0.91 17.40
C ASP A 412 -13.25 -2.33 17.68
N ALA A 413 -12.79 -3.29 16.88
CA ALA A 413 -13.37 -4.61 16.84
C ALA A 413 -13.07 -5.37 18.14
N LYS A 414 -14.11 -5.93 18.74
CA LYS A 414 -13.98 -6.79 19.92
C LYS A 414 -14.01 -8.24 19.44
N PRO A 415 -13.00 -9.07 19.75
CA PRO A 415 -13.11 -10.51 19.52
C PRO A 415 -14.37 -11.01 20.25
N GLY A 416 -15.31 -11.62 19.52
CA GLY A 416 -16.44 -12.29 20.16
C GLY A 416 -15.94 -13.42 21.07
N PRO A 417 -16.78 -13.94 21.99
CA PRO A 417 -16.44 -15.17 22.72
C PRO A 417 -16.03 -16.22 21.69
N ALA A 418 -14.86 -16.86 21.90
CA ALA A 418 -14.46 -17.98 21.07
C ALA A 418 -15.66 -18.94 21.02
N ARG A 419 -16.23 -19.14 19.82
CA ARG A 419 -17.34 -20.07 19.64
C ARG A 419 -16.88 -21.38 20.27
N PRO A 420 -17.58 -21.92 21.29
CA PRO A 420 -17.19 -23.20 21.87
C PRO A 420 -17.02 -24.16 20.72
N ALA A 421 -15.88 -24.86 20.66
CA ALA A 421 -15.72 -25.94 19.72
C ALA A 421 -16.95 -26.84 19.90
N VAL A 422 -17.78 -26.95 18.86
CA VAL A 422 -18.98 -27.79 18.92
C VAL A 422 -18.51 -29.19 19.31
N PRO A 423 -18.83 -29.68 20.52
CA PRO A 423 -18.49 -31.05 20.90
C PRO A 423 -19.45 -31.93 20.10
N GLY A 424 -19.02 -32.44 18.96
CA GLY A 424 -19.92 -33.22 18.11
C GLY A 424 -19.46 -33.55 16.69
N ALA A 425 -18.33 -33.04 16.21
CA ALA A 425 -17.72 -33.56 14.99
C ALA A 425 -16.66 -34.61 15.34
N ALA A 426 -17.09 -35.71 15.96
CA ALA A 426 -16.29 -36.92 15.96
C ALA A 426 -16.00 -37.26 14.49
N ARG A 427 -14.73 -37.17 14.10
CA ARG A 427 -14.25 -37.73 12.84
C ARG A 427 -14.73 -39.18 12.81
N ARG A 428 -15.68 -39.49 11.93
CA ARG A 428 -15.95 -40.89 11.56
C ARG A 428 -14.60 -41.50 11.19
N PRO A 429 -14.21 -42.65 11.77
CA PRO A 429 -12.99 -43.33 11.38
C PRO A 429 -13.05 -43.53 9.86
N ARG A 430 -11.99 -43.11 9.15
CA ARG A 430 -11.81 -43.52 7.76
C ARG A 430 -11.82 -45.05 7.73
N PRO A 431 -12.54 -45.71 6.81
CA PRO A 431 -12.40 -47.14 6.65
C PRO A 431 -10.94 -47.44 6.32
N THR A 432 -10.32 -48.26 7.18
CA THR A 432 -8.98 -48.79 6.99
C THR A 432 -8.98 -49.58 5.68
N ILE A 433 -8.32 -49.07 4.65
CA ILE A 433 -8.04 -49.88 3.47
C ILE A 433 -7.08 -50.97 3.94
N ALA A 434 -7.58 -52.21 4.00
CA ALA A 434 -6.76 -53.37 4.29
C ALA A 434 -5.63 -53.44 3.25
N ALA A 435 -4.39 -53.47 3.73
CA ALA A 435 -3.22 -53.68 2.89
C ALA A 435 -3.36 -55.03 2.18
N ARG A 436 -3.45 -54.99 0.85
CA ARG A 436 -3.42 -56.18 0.01
C ARG A 436 -1.99 -56.75 0.08
N PRO A 437 -1.76 -58.01 0.48
CA PRO A 437 -0.42 -58.56 0.50
C PRO A 437 0.11 -58.66 -0.94
N LEU A 438 1.32 -58.13 -1.15
CA LEU A 438 2.06 -58.25 -2.40
C LEU A 438 2.38 -59.72 -2.64
N GLN A 439 1.83 -60.29 -3.72
CA GLN A 439 2.27 -61.60 -4.22
C GLN A 439 3.65 -61.44 -4.87
N PRO A 440 4.64 -62.29 -4.54
CA PRO A 440 5.92 -62.28 -5.23
C PRO A 440 5.73 -62.74 -6.68
N ALA A 441 6.29 -61.96 -7.61
CA ALA A 441 6.34 -62.30 -9.03
C ALA A 441 7.09 -63.62 -9.23
N ARG A 442 6.44 -64.58 -9.88
CA ARG A 442 7.11 -65.79 -10.38
C ARG A 442 7.86 -65.40 -11.65
N LEU A 443 9.18 -65.60 -11.61
CA LEU A 443 10.05 -65.70 -12.76
C LEU A 443 9.56 -66.84 -13.67
N PHE A 444 9.14 -66.50 -14.88
CA PHE A 444 9.53 -67.13 -16.15
C PHE A 444 9.34 -66.11 -17.26
#